data_AF-A0A937XFX7-F1
#
_entry.id   AF-A0A937XFX7-F1
#
_cell.length_a   1.000
_cell.length_b   1.000
_cell.length_c   1.000
_cell.angle_alpha   90.00
_cell.angle_beta   90.00
_cell.angle_gamma   90.00
#
_symmetry.space_group_name_H-M   'P 1'
#
loop_
_entity.id
_entity.type
_entity.pdbx_description
1 polymer ?
#
loop_
_entity_poly.entity_id
_entity_poly.type
_entity_poly.pdbx_seq_one_letter_code
_entity_poly.pdbx_strand_id
1 'polypeptide(L)' 'MRSSALIGVPLVVFGLACNALIPKPDVGHKAPNFRLPDTAWVEHSLSEFRGKVVLLNFWQSG' A
#
# COMPACT_ATOMS: atom_id res chain seq x y z
N MET A 1 10.59 22.00 -39.43
CA MET A 1 11.04 22.30 -38.05
C MET A 1 9.85 22.97 -37.36
N ARG A 2 9.16 22.43 -36.36
CA ARG A 2 9.60 21.76 -35.13
C ARG A 2 8.51 20.77 -34.66
N SER A 3 8.89 19.50 -34.50
CA SER A 3 8.09 18.46 -33.85
C SER A 3 8.38 18.49 -32.35
N SER A 4 7.38 18.73 -31.50
CA SER A 4 7.55 18.84 -30.05
C SER A 4 6.29 18.41 -29.28
N ALA A 5 5.83 17.18 -29.49
CA ALA A 5 4.69 16.64 -28.73
C ALA A 5 4.80 15.14 -28.38
N LEU A 6 6.01 14.56 -28.35
CA LEU A 6 6.19 13.12 -28.10
C LEU A 6 6.80 12.74 -26.74
N ILE A 7 7.11 13.71 -25.86
CA ILE A 7 7.80 13.43 -24.58
C ILE A 7 6.81 13.33 -23.39
N GLY A 8 5.55 13.76 -23.53
CA GLY A 8 4.58 13.79 -22.43
C GLY A 8 3.82 12.48 -22.16
N VAL A 9 3.70 11.60 -23.15
CA VAL A 9 2.93 10.35 -23.05
C VAL A 9 3.61 9.22 -22.23
N PRO A 10 4.95 9.00 -22.29
CA PRO A 10 5.55 7.87 -21.57
C PRO A 10 5.53 8.02 -20.04
N LEU A 11 5.51 9.24 -19.49
CA LEU A 11 5.55 9.45 -18.03
C LEU A 11 4.20 9.13 -17.35
N VAL A 12 3.09 9.38 -18.04
CA VAL A 12 1.73 9.07 -17.53
C VAL A 12 1.46 7.55 -17.55
N VAL A 13 1.96 6.85 -18.57
CA VAL A 13 1.83 5.38 -18.67
C VAL A 13 2.67 4.67 -17.60
N PHE A 14 3.84 5.20 -17.23
CA PHE A 14 4.67 4.62 -16.17
C PHE A 14 4.05 4.81 -14.77
N GLY A 15 3.37 5.93 -14.51
CA GLY A 15 2.64 6.18 -13.26
C GLY A 15 1.41 5.29 -13.07
N LEU A 16 0.66 5.02 -14.16
CA LEU A 16 -0.54 4.15 -14.12
C LEU A 16 -0.22 2.67 -13.92
N ALA A 17 0.96 2.19 -14.34
CA ALA A 17 1.36 0.79 -14.17
C ALA A 17 1.68 0.39 -12.73
N CYS A 18 2.00 1.34 -11.83
CA CYS A 18 2.42 1.01 -10.45
C CYS A 18 1.29 0.46 -9.56
N ASN A 19 0.03 0.80 -9.82
CA ASN A 19 -1.09 0.32 -8.97
C ASN A 19 -1.53 -1.12 -9.29
N ALA A 20 -1.19 -1.65 -10.47
CA ALA A 20 -1.55 -3.02 -10.87
C ALA A 20 -0.66 -4.10 -10.21
N LEU A 21 0.43 -3.70 -9.55
CA LEU A 21 1.39 -4.61 -8.91
C LEU A 21 1.17 -4.83 -7.42
N ILE A 22 0.15 -4.21 -6.80
CA ILE A 22 -0.17 -4.47 -5.39
C ILE A 22 -1.05 -5.72 -5.34
N PRO A 23 -0.51 -6.90 -4.95
CA PRO A 23 -1.32 -8.10 -4.86
C PRO A 23 -2.44 -7.86 -3.84
N LYS A 24 -3.66 -8.19 -4.24
CA LYS A 24 -4.79 -8.28 -3.32
C LYS A 24 -4.43 -9.24 -2.17
N PRO A 25 -4.97 -9.04 -0.95
CA PRO A 25 -4.86 -10.04 0.10
C PRO A 25 -5.34 -11.39 -0.43
N ASP A 26 -4.50 -12.41 -0.27
CA ASP A 26 -4.77 -13.77 -0.73
C ASP A 26 -4.24 -14.77 0.29
N VAL A 27 -4.86 -15.94 0.36
CA VAL A 27 -4.49 -16.98 1.32
C VAL A 27 -3.07 -17.45 1.05
N GLY A 28 -2.27 -17.57 2.11
CA GLY A 28 -0.86 -17.96 2.02
C GLY A 28 0.12 -16.83 1.68
N HIS A 29 -0.35 -15.67 1.20
CA HIS A 29 0.51 -14.50 1.05
C HIS A 29 0.78 -13.84 2.41
N LYS A 30 2.04 -13.52 2.67
CA LYS A 30 2.43 -12.82 3.90
C LYS A 30 1.81 -11.42 3.91
N ALA A 31 1.04 -11.12 4.95
CA ALA A 31 0.51 -9.77 5.16
C ALA A 31 1.66 -8.73 5.19
N PRO A 32 1.54 -7.60 4.45
CA PRO A 32 2.50 -6.52 4.47
C PRO A 32 2.70 -5.98 5.88
N ASN A 33 3.95 -5.70 6.26
CA ASN A 33 4.21 -5.04 7.54
C ASN A 33 3.88 -3.55 7.44
N PHE A 34 3.28 -3.00 8.49
CA PHE A 34 3.00 -1.57 8.62
C PHE A 34 3.22 -1.15 10.08
N ARG A 35 3.33 0.16 10.30
CA ARG A 35 3.39 0.78 11.63
C ARG A 35 2.28 1.82 11.76
N LEU A 36 1.56 1.79 12.87
CA LEU A 36 0.53 2.75 13.22
C LEU A 36 0.60 3.04 14.72
N PRO A 37 0.34 4.28 15.15
CA PRO A 37 0.15 4.59 16.56
C PRO A 37 -1.19 4.02 17.04
N ASP A 38 -1.22 3.56 18.29
CA ASP A 38 -2.47 3.28 19.00
C ASP A 38 -3.13 4.58 19.52
N THR A 39 -4.20 4.43 20.30
CA THR A 39 -4.93 5.56 20.91
C THR A 39 -4.15 6.28 22.01
N ALA A 40 -3.05 5.71 22.49
CA ALA A 40 -2.10 6.31 23.43
C ALA A 40 -0.86 6.87 22.73
N TRP A 41 -0.84 6.92 21.38
CA TRP A 41 0.28 7.34 20.55
C TRP A 41 1.53 6.45 20.65
N VAL A 42 1.36 5.21 21.07
CA VAL A 42 2.43 4.21 21.05
C VAL A 42 2.48 3.56 19.68
N GLU A 43 3.65 3.62 19.04
CA GLU A 43 3.88 3.01 17.74
C GLU A 43 3.92 1.48 17.84
N HIS A 44 3.11 0.82 16.99
CA HIS A 44 3.09 -0.64 16.87
C HIS A 44 3.29 -1.09 15.45
N SER A 45 4.10 -2.14 15.25
CA SER A 45 4.26 -2.83 13.99
C SER A 45 3.41 -4.11 13.92
N LEU A 46 2.89 -4.45 12.73
CA LEU A 46 2.16 -5.72 12.55
C LEU A 46 3.03 -6.94 12.91
N SER A 47 4.35 -6.85 12.74
CA SER A 47 5.30 -7.90 13.11
C SER A 47 5.30 -8.26 14.60
N GLU A 48 4.95 -7.35 15.50
CA GLU A 48 4.86 -7.63 16.94
C GLU A 48 3.77 -8.65 17.28
N PHE A 49 2.77 -8.80 16.41
CA PHE A 49 1.63 -9.71 16.63
C PHE A 49 1.82 -11.10 16.00
N ARG A 50 3.02 -11.43 15.50
CA ARG A 50 3.34 -12.77 14.98
C ARG A 50 3.09 -13.83 16.07
N GLY A 51 2.58 -14.99 15.65
CA GLY A 51 2.19 -16.07 16.58
C GLY A 51 0.77 -15.93 17.14
N LYS A 52 0.06 -14.83 16.82
CA LYS A 52 -1.36 -14.63 17.15
C LYS A 52 -2.21 -14.62 15.87
N VAL A 53 -3.48 -15.00 16.00
CA VAL A 53 -4.49 -14.74 14.96
C VAL A 53 -4.92 -13.28 15.09
N VAL A 54 -4.85 -12.52 13.98
CA VAL A 54 -5.13 -11.08 13.94
C VAL A 54 -6.15 -10.81 12.84
N LEU A 55 -7.19 -10.04 13.18
CA LEU A 55 -8.15 -9.49 12.22
C LEU A 55 -7.84 -8.01 11.99
N LEU A 56 -7.64 -7.61 10.75
CA LEU A 56 -7.50 -6.20 10.38
C LEU A 56 -8.87 -5.62 10.05
N ASN A 57 -9.28 -4.60 10.79
CA ASN A 57 -10.53 -3.87 10.58
C ASN A 57 -10.24 -2.41 10.24
N PHE A 58 -10.58 -1.99 9.02
CA PHE A 58 -10.40 -0.62 8.54
C PHE A 58 -11.70 0.15 8.70
N TRP A 59 -11.67 1.25 9.45
CA TRP A 59 -12.87 2.04 9.77
C TRP A 59 -12.51 3.51 10.06
N GLN A 60 -13.52 4.38 10.03
CA GLN A 60 -13.43 5.79 10.41
C GLN A 60 -14.80 6.19 11.00
N SER A 61 -14.81 7.08 12.00
CA SER A 61 -16.02 7.54 12.70
C SER A 61 -16.56 8.90 12.19
N GLY A 62 -16.13 9.32 10.99
CA GLY A 62 -16.46 10.62 10.42
C GLY A 62 -17.92 10.77 10.05
#